data_AF-A0A661TBF4-F1
#
_entry.id   AF-A0A661TBF4-F1
#
_cell.length_a   1.000
_cell.length_b   1.000
_cell.length_c   1.000
_cell.angle_alpha   90.00
_cell.angle_beta   90.00
_cell.angle_gamma   90.00
#
_symmetry.space_group_name_H-M   'P 1'
#
loop_
_entity.id
_entity.type
_entity.pdbx_description
1 polymer ?
#
loop_
_entity_poly.entity_id
_entity_poly.type
_entity_poly.pdbx_seq_one_letter_code
_entity_poly.pdbx_strand_id
1 'polypeptide(L)'
;MGAKPTYEELRLQVESLSRRSEKLARAEKAVQQQNRYLTILHETSLGLINKLDKTRLLETILKSASDLARTDHVFIYLKDKNTDDDYIQICLGTGFFENQVGRRARLGEGLGGKVWETGRPILIDDYSTWKNRIDDPGLNGLHCMLGIPLNIDQSIMGIMGLAHVEPGKKFAQDDIMILSRLATLALLALEKAELYTNARRELEERKKAEALIRENEQRYLNLLESSPDPIVVYNMEGVATYVNPAFEQTFGLSRNELLGKQIDFVPPEAWPETKAAIDAMLNGKKINLFETRRFTRDGRLLDVQISSTLYLDQSGKPSGNIVTLRDISARKVAERVLYNYQNQLEELVEERTSELGRANRKLGIEIEERKRAEKALRQREKEQQAQAQHLEEVNTALRVLIKQREIDKTELQENVLSNVKELVTPYLNKIKKSRLSTRQLTMLNILESNLNNIISPFINKLSTKYFNFTPTEIRVANLIKEGKTNKEIAEVLLISKNTVLFHRHNIRTKLKIKNTRVNLRSRLLSFDE
;
A
#
# COMPACT_ATOMS: atom_id res chain seq x y z
N MET A 1 74.80 43.43 -106.22
CA MET A 1 74.83 41.95 -106.17
C MET A 1 73.58 41.48 -105.46
N GLY A 2 72.82 40.60 -106.10
CA GLY A 2 71.48 40.16 -105.71
C GLY A 2 70.70 39.90 -106.99
N ALA A 3 70.91 38.72 -107.59
CA ALA A 3 70.23 38.34 -108.83
C ALA A 3 68.72 38.33 -108.61
N LYS A 4 67.96 39.02 -109.49
CA LYS A 4 66.50 38.96 -109.46
C LYS A 4 66.05 37.55 -109.85
N PRO A 5 65.14 36.92 -109.08
CA PRO A 5 64.72 35.56 -109.36
C PRO A 5 64.04 35.48 -110.73
N THR A 6 64.31 34.42 -111.47
CA THR A 6 63.69 34.18 -112.78
C THR A 6 62.20 33.86 -112.60
N TYR A 7 61.41 34.10 -113.65
CA TYR A 7 59.96 33.85 -113.63
C TYR A 7 59.59 32.41 -113.23
N GLU A 8 60.43 31.43 -113.60
CA GLU A 8 60.28 30.04 -113.15
C GLU A 8 60.52 29.84 -111.65
N GLU A 9 61.50 30.53 -111.06
CA GLU A 9 61.78 30.47 -109.62
C GLU A 9 60.62 31.04 -108.80
N LEU A 10 60.05 32.17 -109.24
CA LEU A 10 58.87 32.78 -108.62
C LEU A 10 57.63 31.87 -108.74
N ARG A 11 57.43 31.22 -109.90
CA ARG A 11 56.32 30.28 -110.10
C ARG A 11 56.42 29.05 -109.20
N LEU A 12 57.61 28.46 -109.08
CA LEU A 12 57.87 27.33 -108.19
C LEU A 12 57.69 27.70 -106.71
N GLN A 13 58.06 28.92 -106.31
CA GLN A 13 57.83 29.43 -104.96
C GLN A 13 56.34 29.59 -104.65
N VAL A 14 55.55 30.12 -105.59
CA VAL A 14 54.09 30.27 -105.43
C VAL A 14 53.42 28.89 -105.34
N GLU A 15 53.81 27.93 -106.19
CA GLU A 15 53.29 26.56 -106.12
C GLU A 15 53.67 25.87 -104.79
N SER A 16 54.88 26.08 -104.27
CA SER A 16 55.29 25.51 -102.98
C SER A 16 54.54 26.14 -101.80
N LEU A 17 54.33 27.46 -101.84
CA LEU A 17 53.56 28.19 -100.82
C LEU A 17 52.09 27.78 -100.84
N SER A 18 51.49 27.58 -102.02
CA SER A 18 50.11 27.12 -102.16
C SER A 18 49.93 25.71 -101.59
N ARG A 19 50.85 24.78 -101.90
CA ARG A 19 50.86 23.43 -101.29
C ARG A 19 51.03 23.48 -99.77
N ARG A 20 51.86 24.39 -99.25
CA ARG A 20 52.08 24.55 -97.80
C ARG A 20 50.85 25.14 -97.10
N SER A 21 50.17 26.10 -97.73
CA SER A 21 48.91 26.69 -97.26
C SER A 21 47.79 25.65 -97.19
N GLU A 22 47.63 24.83 -98.24
CA GLU A 22 46.65 23.73 -98.23
C GLU A 22 46.93 22.69 -97.15
N LYS A 23 48.21 22.36 -96.92
CA LYS A 23 48.61 21.41 -95.87
C LYS A 23 48.34 21.97 -94.46
N LEU A 24 48.62 23.27 -94.25
CA LEU A 24 48.30 23.97 -92.99
C LEU A 24 46.79 24.06 -92.74
N ALA A 25 46.00 24.42 -93.75
CA ALA A 25 44.54 24.48 -93.63
C ALA A 25 43.90 23.11 -93.30
N ARG A 26 44.45 22.03 -93.85
CA ARG A 26 44.04 20.65 -93.50
C ARG A 26 44.43 20.29 -92.07
N ALA A 27 45.64 20.65 -91.64
CA ALA A 27 46.09 20.41 -90.27
C ALA A 27 45.28 21.22 -89.25
N GLU A 28 44.97 22.48 -89.55
CA GLU A 28 44.15 23.35 -88.69
C GLU A 28 42.72 22.83 -88.55
N LYS A 29 42.09 22.41 -89.65
CA LYS A 29 40.77 21.74 -89.59
C LYS A 29 40.82 20.46 -88.74
N ALA A 30 41.88 19.65 -88.88
CA ALA A 30 42.04 18.45 -88.06
C ALA A 30 42.17 18.77 -86.57
N VAL A 31 42.96 19.79 -86.21
CA VAL A 31 43.12 20.23 -84.81
C VAL A 31 41.83 20.82 -84.25
N GLN A 32 41.11 21.65 -85.02
CA GLN A 32 39.82 22.20 -84.58
C GLN A 32 38.78 21.10 -84.36
N GLN A 33 38.76 20.09 -85.23
CA GLN A 33 37.88 18.94 -85.09
C GLN A 33 38.25 18.12 -83.84
N GLN A 34 39.55 17.88 -83.60
CA GLN A 34 40.07 17.21 -82.40
C GLN A 34 39.72 17.96 -81.10
N ASN A 35 39.86 19.29 -81.08
CA ASN A 35 39.49 20.11 -79.91
C ASN A 35 37.99 20.05 -79.63
N ARG A 36 37.14 20.14 -80.67
CA ARG A 36 35.69 20.02 -80.50
C ARG A 36 35.30 18.67 -79.88
N TYR A 37 35.97 17.58 -80.26
CA TYR A 37 35.75 16.28 -79.65
C TYR A 37 36.19 16.20 -78.19
N LEU A 38 37.34 16.79 -77.85
CA LEU A 38 37.81 16.84 -76.47
C LEU A 38 36.85 17.64 -75.57
N THR A 39 36.27 18.72 -76.08
CA THR A 39 35.26 19.50 -75.35
C THR A 39 34.03 18.66 -75.02
N ILE A 40 33.48 17.92 -75.99
CA ILE A 40 32.31 17.06 -75.77
C ILE A 40 32.63 15.98 -74.72
N LEU A 41 33.79 15.32 -74.84
CA LEU A 41 34.22 14.33 -73.84
C LEU A 41 34.38 14.93 -72.44
N HIS A 42 34.90 16.16 -72.34
CA HIS A 42 35.08 16.86 -71.07
C HIS A 42 33.74 17.26 -70.43
N GLU A 43 32.82 17.83 -71.20
CA GLU A 43 31.48 18.20 -70.74
C GLU A 43 30.68 16.97 -70.29
N THR A 44 30.77 15.86 -71.03
CA THR A 44 30.18 14.59 -70.63
C THR A 44 30.80 14.08 -69.32
N SER A 45 32.12 14.14 -69.17
CA SER A 45 32.79 13.71 -67.93
C SER A 45 32.30 14.49 -66.70
N LEU A 46 32.17 15.82 -66.80
CA LEU A 46 31.62 16.66 -65.73
C LEU A 46 30.17 16.30 -65.39
N GLY A 47 29.34 16.01 -66.41
CA GLY A 47 27.95 15.58 -66.23
C GLY A 47 27.81 14.22 -65.55
N LEU A 48 28.79 13.32 -65.73
CA LEU A 48 28.81 11.99 -65.11
C LEU A 48 29.28 12.03 -63.65
N ILE A 49 30.22 12.91 -63.28
CA ILE A 49 30.78 12.99 -61.92
C ILE A 49 29.74 13.36 -60.86
N ASN A 50 28.68 14.08 -61.22
CA ASN A 50 27.66 14.57 -60.29
C ASN A 50 26.45 13.62 -60.11
N LYS A 51 26.36 12.52 -60.85
CA LYS A 51 25.23 11.59 -60.78
C LYS A 51 25.59 10.37 -59.93
N LEU A 52 24.88 10.20 -58.82
CA LEU A 52 25.07 9.08 -57.88
C LEU A 52 24.18 7.86 -58.17
N ASP A 53 23.36 7.93 -59.24
CA ASP A 53 22.42 6.89 -59.61
C ASP A 53 22.93 6.14 -60.85
N LYS A 54 23.16 4.84 -60.68
CA LYS A 54 23.66 3.92 -61.71
C LYS A 54 22.83 3.97 -62.99
N THR A 55 21.50 3.98 -62.87
CA THR A 55 20.59 3.94 -64.02
C THR A 55 20.65 5.24 -64.81
N ARG A 56 20.57 6.38 -64.11
CA ARG A 56 20.68 7.72 -64.72
C ARG A 56 22.06 7.96 -65.34
N LEU A 57 23.10 7.36 -64.78
CA LEU A 57 24.45 7.46 -65.31
C LEU A 57 24.56 6.67 -66.62
N LEU A 58 24.04 5.43 -66.68
CA LEU A 58 23.96 4.63 -67.90
C LEU A 58 23.15 5.31 -69.02
N GLU A 59 22.02 5.92 -68.71
CA GLU A 59 21.22 6.72 -69.66
C GLU A 59 22.05 7.89 -70.24
N THR A 60 22.83 8.57 -69.39
CA THR A 60 23.66 9.70 -69.81
C THR A 60 24.81 9.25 -70.73
N ILE A 61 25.41 8.11 -70.43
CA ILE A 61 26.44 7.49 -71.26
C ILE A 61 25.87 7.14 -72.63
N LEU A 62 24.70 6.51 -72.65
CA LEU A 62 24.04 6.06 -73.88
C LEU A 62 23.67 7.27 -74.76
N LYS A 63 23.11 8.32 -74.17
CA LYS A 63 22.84 9.59 -74.87
C LYS A 63 24.13 10.22 -75.44
N SER A 64 25.20 10.27 -74.66
CA SER A 64 26.47 10.84 -75.12
C SER A 64 27.08 10.04 -76.27
N ALA A 65 26.95 8.72 -76.25
CA ALA A 65 27.37 7.83 -77.33
C ALA A 65 26.55 8.06 -78.61
N SER A 66 25.23 8.23 -78.45
CA SER A 66 24.32 8.58 -79.54
C SER A 66 24.70 9.91 -80.21
N ASP A 67 24.96 10.95 -79.42
CA ASP A 67 25.34 12.28 -79.91
C ASP A 67 26.72 12.26 -80.63
N LEU A 68 27.70 11.55 -80.06
CA LEU A 68 29.05 11.44 -80.63
C LEU A 68 29.07 10.65 -81.94
N ALA A 69 28.32 9.56 -82.02
CA ALA A 69 28.26 8.67 -83.18
C ALA A 69 27.20 9.06 -84.21
N ARG A 70 26.40 10.11 -83.94
CA ARG A 70 25.32 10.60 -84.81
C ARG A 70 24.35 9.49 -85.23
N THR A 71 23.94 8.70 -84.24
CA THR A 71 22.95 7.64 -84.39
C THR A 71 22.02 7.60 -83.20
N ASP A 72 20.74 7.35 -83.45
CA ASP A 72 19.73 7.18 -82.41
C ASP A 72 19.68 5.73 -81.90
N HIS A 73 20.37 4.80 -82.58
CA HIS A 73 20.31 3.37 -82.30
C HIS A 73 21.53 2.91 -81.49
N VAL A 74 21.43 3.00 -80.17
CA VAL A 74 22.49 2.64 -79.22
C VAL A 74 21.93 1.72 -78.14
N PHE A 75 22.75 0.81 -77.62
CA PHE A 75 22.38 -0.09 -76.53
C PHE A 75 23.55 -0.40 -75.61
N ILE A 76 23.24 -0.89 -74.40
CA ILE A 76 24.21 -1.41 -73.45
C ILE A 76 23.81 -2.83 -73.03
N TYR A 77 24.71 -3.78 -73.26
CA TYR A 77 24.70 -5.09 -72.63
C TYR A 77 25.39 -5.03 -71.26
N LEU A 78 24.80 -5.65 -70.25
CA LEU A 78 25.48 -6.00 -69.00
C LEU A 78 25.34 -7.49 -68.74
N LYS A 79 26.31 -8.07 -68.03
CA LYS A 79 26.20 -9.41 -67.45
C LYS A 79 25.65 -9.27 -66.02
N ASP A 80 24.68 -10.11 -65.66
CA ASP A 80 24.25 -10.20 -64.26
C ASP A 80 25.35 -10.90 -63.46
N LYS A 81 25.83 -10.25 -62.40
CA LYS A 81 26.89 -10.79 -61.53
C LYS A 81 26.38 -11.91 -60.62
N ASN A 82 25.07 -12.07 -60.49
CA ASN A 82 24.45 -13.04 -59.58
C ASN A 82 24.09 -14.37 -60.26
N THR A 83 24.25 -14.48 -61.58
CA THR A 83 23.99 -15.71 -62.32
C THR A 83 25.28 -16.15 -63.03
N ASP A 84 25.64 -17.42 -62.86
CA ASP A 84 26.82 -18.02 -63.50
C ASP A 84 26.55 -18.42 -64.96
N ASP A 85 25.64 -17.69 -65.62
CA ASP A 85 25.14 -18.02 -66.95
C ASP A 85 25.98 -17.30 -68.01
N ASP A 86 26.20 -17.94 -69.17
CA ASP A 86 27.02 -17.43 -70.27
C ASP A 86 26.25 -16.45 -71.17
N TYR A 87 25.43 -15.59 -70.56
CA TYR A 87 24.59 -14.63 -71.27
C TYR A 87 24.79 -13.20 -70.80
N ILE A 88 24.72 -12.29 -71.76
CA ILE A 88 24.61 -10.85 -71.56
C ILE A 88 23.20 -10.40 -71.94
N GLN A 89 22.70 -9.35 -71.29
CA GLN A 89 21.34 -8.84 -71.52
C GLN A 89 21.35 -7.36 -71.83
N ILE A 90 20.53 -6.93 -72.81
CA ILE A 90 20.34 -5.50 -73.08
C ILE A 90 19.62 -4.90 -71.88
N CYS A 91 20.31 -4.06 -71.12
CA CYS A 91 19.74 -3.36 -69.96
C CYS A 91 19.20 -1.97 -70.34
N LEU A 92 19.73 -1.39 -71.42
CA LEU A 92 19.34 -0.08 -71.91
C LEU A 92 19.48 -0.03 -73.43
N GLY A 93 18.56 0.64 -74.10
CA GLY A 93 18.58 0.81 -75.56
C GLY A 93 17.76 2.02 -76.00
N THR A 94 18.18 2.67 -77.08
CA THR A 94 17.46 3.76 -77.76
C THR A 94 17.24 3.42 -79.23
N GLY A 95 16.26 4.08 -79.85
CA GLY A 95 15.92 3.88 -81.25
C GLY A 95 15.51 2.44 -81.54
N PHE A 96 16.31 1.71 -82.32
CA PHE A 96 15.97 0.35 -82.75
C PHE A 96 15.96 -0.62 -81.55
N PHE A 97 16.74 -0.31 -80.52
CA PHE A 97 16.96 -1.18 -79.37
C PHE A 97 16.02 -0.91 -78.19
N GLU A 98 15.13 0.08 -78.27
CA GLU A 98 14.12 0.34 -77.21
C GLU A 98 13.23 -0.88 -76.98
N ASN A 99 12.75 -1.47 -78.07
CA ASN A 99 11.94 -2.70 -78.04
C ASN A 99 12.77 -3.98 -77.90
N GLN A 100 14.09 -3.85 -77.68
CA GLN A 100 15.02 -4.97 -77.51
C GLN A 100 15.59 -5.05 -76.09
N VAL A 101 15.21 -4.12 -75.20
CA VAL A 101 15.58 -4.19 -73.78
C VAL A 101 15.08 -5.51 -73.19
N GLY A 102 15.95 -6.22 -72.48
CA GLY A 102 15.69 -7.55 -71.96
C GLY A 102 16.18 -8.71 -72.84
N ARG A 103 16.51 -8.45 -74.10
CA ARG A 103 17.07 -9.46 -75.01
C ARG A 103 18.40 -9.99 -74.46
N ARG A 104 18.53 -11.32 -74.42
CA ARG A 104 19.75 -12.02 -74.00
C ARG A 104 20.53 -12.46 -75.25
N ALA A 105 21.86 -12.44 -75.16
CA ALA A 105 22.77 -12.98 -76.15
C ALA A 105 23.81 -13.85 -75.45
N ARG A 106 24.17 -14.98 -76.04
CA ARG A 106 25.20 -15.87 -75.50
C ARG A 106 26.59 -15.28 -75.75
N LEU A 107 27.53 -15.54 -74.84
CA LEU A 107 28.95 -15.20 -75.07
C LEU A 107 29.46 -15.87 -76.35
N GLY A 108 30.21 -15.12 -77.18
CA GLY A 108 30.67 -15.56 -78.50
C GLY A 108 29.65 -15.43 -79.65
N GLU A 109 28.38 -15.12 -79.38
CA GLU A 109 27.30 -14.96 -80.36
C GLU A 109 26.88 -13.49 -80.55
N GLY A 110 26.61 -13.08 -81.80
CA GLY A 110 26.23 -11.71 -82.10
C GLY A 110 27.36 -10.71 -81.86
N LEU A 111 27.07 -9.43 -82.08
CA LEU A 111 28.07 -8.37 -81.85
C LEU A 111 28.49 -8.34 -80.37
N GLY A 112 27.51 -8.38 -79.46
CA GLY A 112 27.77 -8.38 -78.02
C GLY A 112 28.62 -9.58 -77.58
N GLY A 113 28.21 -10.81 -77.89
CA GLY A 113 28.99 -11.98 -77.49
C GLY A 113 30.41 -11.99 -78.06
N LYS A 114 30.61 -11.52 -79.30
CA LYS A 114 31.95 -11.42 -79.91
C LYS A 114 32.83 -10.34 -79.29
N VAL A 115 32.27 -9.18 -78.94
CA VAL A 115 33.02 -8.15 -78.23
C VAL A 115 33.40 -8.63 -76.83
N TRP A 116 32.52 -9.38 -76.16
CA TRP A 116 32.82 -10.00 -74.86
C TRP A 116 33.96 -11.02 -74.96
N GLU A 117 33.90 -11.91 -75.95
CA GLU A 117 34.91 -12.97 -76.15
C GLU A 117 36.30 -12.39 -76.47
N THR A 118 36.34 -11.35 -77.30
CA THR A 118 37.62 -10.77 -77.77
C THR A 118 38.17 -9.68 -76.87
N GLY A 119 37.32 -9.02 -76.08
CA GLY A 119 37.68 -7.85 -75.28
C GLY A 119 38.11 -6.62 -76.10
N ARG A 120 37.77 -6.58 -77.39
CA ARG A 120 38.19 -5.50 -78.31
C ARG A 120 36.98 -4.90 -79.04
N PRO A 121 37.06 -3.63 -79.48
CA PRO A 121 36.02 -3.06 -80.34
C PRO A 121 35.88 -3.84 -81.65
N ILE A 122 34.65 -4.05 -82.10
CA ILE A 122 34.34 -4.74 -83.36
C ILE A 122 33.43 -3.85 -84.21
N LEU A 123 33.90 -3.53 -85.41
CA LEU A 123 33.13 -2.85 -86.45
C LEU A 123 32.64 -3.86 -87.48
N ILE A 124 31.35 -3.84 -87.77
CA ILE A 124 30.68 -4.69 -88.75
C ILE A 124 30.12 -3.78 -89.84
N ASP A 125 30.54 -4.02 -91.09
CA ASP A 125 30.08 -3.25 -92.25
C ASP A 125 28.59 -3.45 -92.54
N ASP A 126 28.11 -4.69 -92.45
CA ASP A 126 26.70 -5.04 -92.61
C ASP A 126 26.34 -6.26 -91.75
N TYR A 127 25.54 -6.03 -90.71
CA TYR A 127 25.12 -7.04 -89.75
C TYR A 127 24.12 -8.03 -90.36
N SER A 128 23.33 -7.59 -91.34
CA SER A 128 22.31 -8.43 -91.98
C SER A 128 22.91 -9.67 -92.66
N THR A 129 24.14 -9.55 -93.16
CA THR A 129 24.88 -10.61 -93.87
C THR A 129 26.02 -11.22 -93.04
N TRP A 130 26.22 -10.76 -91.81
CA TRP A 130 27.37 -11.16 -91.00
C TRP A 130 27.22 -12.57 -90.43
N LYS A 131 28.23 -13.43 -90.63
CA LYS A 131 28.20 -14.85 -90.28
C LYS A 131 27.88 -15.16 -88.80
N ASN A 132 28.30 -14.30 -87.87
CA ASN A 132 28.11 -14.52 -86.43
C ASN A 132 26.92 -13.72 -85.87
N ARG A 133 26.01 -13.26 -86.74
CA ARG A 133 24.79 -12.56 -86.29
C ARG A 133 23.91 -13.49 -85.44
N ILE A 134 23.09 -12.89 -84.59
CA ILE A 134 22.03 -13.62 -83.89
C ILE A 134 20.95 -13.95 -84.92
N ASP A 135 20.50 -15.20 -84.93
CA ASP A 135 19.45 -15.70 -85.82
C ASP A 135 18.07 -15.28 -85.30
N ASP A 136 17.76 -14.00 -85.49
CA ASP A 136 16.48 -13.42 -85.12
C ASP A 136 15.98 -12.47 -86.23
N PRO A 137 14.78 -12.71 -86.79
CA PRO A 137 14.17 -11.83 -87.79
C PRO A 137 14.01 -10.37 -87.32
N GLY A 138 13.85 -10.15 -86.02
CA GLY A 138 13.74 -8.84 -85.39
C GLY A 138 15.03 -8.01 -85.47
N LEU A 139 16.13 -8.56 -85.97
CA LEU A 139 17.42 -7.87 -86.18
C LEU A 139 17.73 -7.59 -87.67
N ASN A 140 16.83 -7.95 -88.59
CA ASN A 140 17.07 -7.82 -90.03
C ASN A 140 17.23 -6.38 -90.53
N GLY A 141 16.73 -5.39 -89.78
CA GLY A 141 16.86 -3.97 -90.12
C GLY A 141 18.22 -3.34 -89.75
N LEU A 142 19.16 -4.13 -89.25
CA LEU A 142 20.48 -3.64 -88.86
C LEU A 142 21.49 -3.79 -90.00
N HIS A 143 22.16 -2.69 -90.35
CA HIS A 143 23.25 -2.67 -91.32
C HIS A 143 24.59 -2.48 -90.60
N CYS A 144 25.20 -1.30 -90.63
CA CYS A 144 26.50 -1.10 -89.99
C CYS A 144 26.34 -1.11 -88.47
N MET A 145 27.19 -1.86 -87.76
CA MET A 145 27.19 -1.88 -86.30
C MET A 145 28.59 -1.79 -85.71
N LEU A 146 28.70 -1.14 -84.56
CA LEU A 146 29.92 -0.99 -83.79
C LEU A 146 29.67 -1.43 -82.35
N GLY A 147 30.50 -2.35 -81.85
CA GLY A 147 30.46 -2.80 -80.47
C GLY A 147 31.74 -2.44 -79.76
N ILE A 148 31.62 -1.87 -78.56
CA ILE A 148 32.72 -1.34 -77.76
C ILE A 148 32.63 -1.96 -76.36
N PRO A 149 33.71 -2.60 -75.89
CA PRO A 149 33.73 -3.17 -74.55
C PRO A 149 33.71 -2.04 -73.51
N LEU A 150 32.92 -2.23 -72.47
CA LEU A 150 32.99 -1.45 -71.23
C LEU A 150 33.86 -2.27 -70.27
N ASN A 151 35.17 -2.01 -70.24
CA ASN A 151 36.12 -2.74 -69.40
C ASN A 151 37.01 -1.81 -68.55
N ILE A 152 37.35 -2.29 -67.35
CA ILE A 152 38.44 -1.76 -66.53
C ILE A 152 39.50 -2.87 -66.46
N ASP A 153 40.73 -2.53 -66.80
CA ASP A 153 41.85 -3.46 -66.89
C ASP A 153 41.53 -4.72 -67.72
N GLN A 154 41.48 -5.90 -67.08
CA GLN A 154 41.22 -7.19 -67.73
C GLN A 154 39.76 -7.67 -67.58
N SER A 155 38.88 -6.90 -66.95
CA SER A 155 37.50 -7.30 -66.66
C SER A 155 36.49 -6.52 -67.52
N ILE A 156 35.72 -7.24 -68.33
CA ILE A 156 34.62 -6.66 -69.12
C ILE A 156 33.37 -6.62 -68.24
N MET A 157 32.85 -5.41 -68.03
CA MET A 157 31.66 -5.15 -67.22
C MET A 157 30.39 -5.06 -68.07
N GLY A 158 30.54 -4.75 -69.35
CA GLY A 158 29.43 -4.55 -70.27
C GLY A 158 29.91 -4.28 -71.69
N ILE A 159 28.97 -4.06 -72.59
CA ILE A 159 29.26 -3.71 -73.99
C ILE A 159 28.31 -2.62 -74.42
N MET A 160 28.87 -1.57 -75.01
CA MET A 160 28.10 -0.54 -75.70
C MET A 160 28.03 -0.89 -77.17
N GLY A 161 26.82 -1.01 -77.71
CA GLY A 161 26.62 -1.24 -79.13
C GLY A 161 25.92 -0.06 -79.80
N LEU A 162 26.30 0.22 -81.03
CA LEU A 162 25.76 1.27 -81.87
C LEU A 162 25.43 0.67 -83.23
N ALA A 163 24.37 1.17 -83.86
CA ALA A 163 23.99 0.73 -85.19
C ALA A 163 23.59 1.89 -86.09
N HIS A 164 23.72 1.68 -87.40
CA HIS A 164 22.97 2.40 -88.42
C HIS A 164 22.00 1.43 -89.08
N VAL A 165 20.74 1.87 -89.17
CA VAL A 165 19.66 1.14 -89.86
C VAL A 165 19.51 1.60 -91.30
N GLU A 166 20.23 2.64 -91.72
CA GLU A 166 20.23 3.08 -93.12
C GLU A 166 21.31 2.34 -93.92
N PRO A 167 20.96 1.76 -95.08
CA PRO A 167 21.93 1.13 -95.97
C PRO A 167 23.02 2.14 -96.41
N GLY A 168 24.28 1.72 -96.33
CA GLY A 168 25.43 2.51 -96.82
C GLY A 168 26.03 3.52 -95.83
N LYS A 169 25.37 3.78 -94.70
CA LYS A 169 25.94 4.60 -93.61
C LYS A 169 26.90 3.74 -92.78
N LYS A 170 28.11 4.24 -92.51
CA LYS A 170 29.18 3.51 -91.84
C LYS A 170 29.83 4.33 -90.72
N PHE A 171 30.30 3.65 -89.68
CA PHE A 171 31.17 4.24 -88.68
C PHE A 171 32.62 4.37 -89.20
N ALA A 172 33.28 5.46 -88.86
CA ALA A 172 34.69 5.70 -89.14
C ALA A 172 35.58 5.12 -88.02
N GLN A 173 36.88 4.96 -88.29
CA GLN A 173 37.84 4.56 -87.25
C GLN A 173 37.93 5.56 -86.10
N ASP A 174 37.76 6.85 -86.37
CA ASP A 174 37.77 7.89 -85.34
C ASP A 174 36.61 7.72 -84.34
N ASP A 175 35.46 7.20 -84.79
CA ASP A 175 34.30 6.93 -83.92
C ASP A 175 34.64 5.85 -82.88
N ILE A 176 35.38 4.81 -83.29
CA ILE A 176 35.85 3.74 -82.39
C ILE A 176 36.71 4.33 -81.28
N MET A 177 37.68 5.20 -81.63
CA MET A 177 38.58 5.81 -80.66
C MET A 177 37.84 6.69 -79.66
N ILE A 178 36.91 7.52 -80.13
CA ILE A 178 36.16 8.47 -79.28
C ILE A 178 35.22 7.72 -78.34
N LEU A 179 34.45 6.78 -78.87
CA LEU A 179 33.48 6.03 -78.08
C LEU A 179 34.16 5.08 -77.09
N SER A 180 35.34 4.55 -77.42
CA SER A 180 36.16 3.78 -76.45
C SER A 180 36.60 4.65 -75.27
N ARG A 181 36.99 5.91 -75.52
CA ARG A 181 37.31 6.86 -74.42
C ARG A 181 36.09 7.19 -73.57
N LEU A 182 34.92 7.39 -74.21
CA LEU A 182 33.67 7.61 -73.49
C LEU A 182 33.34 6.39 -72.60
N ALA A 183 33.46 5.17 -73.13
CA ALA A 183 33.24 3.93 -72.41
C ALA A 183 34.12 3.79 -71.16
N THR A 184 35.40 4.16 -71.25
CA THR A 184 36.30 4.16 -70.08
C THR A 184 35.87 5.18 -69.01
N LEU A 185 35.55 6.42 -69.42
CA LEU A 185 35.11 7.47 -68.49
C LEU A 185 33.77 7.13 -67.82
N ALA A 186 32.85 6.57 -68.59
CA ALA A 186 31.57 6.04 -68.16
C ALA A 186 31.74 5.01 -67.04
N LEU A 187 32.65 4.05 -67.25
CA LEU A 187 32.84 2.94 -66.32
C LEU A 187 33.51 3.39 -65.01
N LEU A 188 34.49 4.29 -65.08
CA LEU A 188 35.09 4.93 -63.90
C LEU A 188 34.05 5.69 -63.06
N ALA A 189 33.12 6.37 -63.71
CA ALA A 189 32.06 7.10 -63.01
C ALA A 189 31.05 6.16 -62.31
N LEU A 190 30.72 5.02 -62.94
CA LEU A 190 29.89 3.97 -62.34
C LEU A 190 30.54 3.36 -61.10
N GLU A 191 31.82 2.99 -61.19
CA GLU A 191 32.57 2.40 -60.08
C GLU A 191 32.67 3.37 -58.90
N LYS A 192 32.98 4.64 -59.19
CA LYS A 192 33.03 5.70 -58.18
C LYS A 192 31.67 5.83 -57.47
N ALA A 193 30.56 5.90 -58.20
CA ALA A 193 29.23 6.00 -57.61
C ALA A 193 28.93 4.83 -56.67
N GLU A 194 29.26 3.60 -57.07
CA GLU A 194 29.08 2.40 -56.24
C GLU A 194 29.90 2.47 -54.95
N LEU A 195 31.18 2.81 -55.03
CA LEU A 195 32.05 3.00 -53.86
C LEU A 195 31.51 4.05 -52.88
N TYR A 196 31.03 5.20 -53.38
CA TYR A 196 30.44 6.23 -52.51
C TYR A 196 29.18 5.75 -51.81
N THR A 197 28.31 4.98 -52.49
CA THR A 197 27.10 4.46 -51.87
C THR A 197 27.41 3.45 -50.75
N ASN A 198 28.41 2.59 -50.96
CA ASN A 198 28.83 1.62 -49.95
C ASN A 198 29.49 2.31 -48.74
N ALA A 199 30.42 3.24 -48.98
CA ALA A 199 31.06 3.99 -47.91
C ALA A 199 30.05 4.81 -47.08
N ARG A 200 29.03 5.40 -47.73
CA ARG A 200 27.94 6.08 -47.02
C ARG A 200 27.11 5.13 -46.16
N ARG A 201 26.79 3.94 -46.67
CA ARG A 201 26.02 2.94 -45.93
C ARG A 201 26.78 2.50 -44.66
N GLU A 202 28.05 2.16 -44.81
CA GLU A 202 28.91 1.75 -43.70
C GLU A 202 29.05 2.86 -42.65
N LEU A 203 29.21 4.12 -43.08
CA LEU A 203 29.28 5.26 -42.17
C LEU A 203 27.99 5.44 -41.36
N GLU A 204 26.82 5.29 -42.00
CA GLU A 204 25.53 5.42 -41.31
C GLU A 204 25.28 4.25 -40.34
N GLU A 205 25.66 3.03 -40.71
CA GLU A 205 25.62 1.86 -39.82
C GLU A 205 26.52 2.05 -38.59
N ARG A 206 27.76 2.51 -38.82
CA ARG A 206 28.71 2.80 -37.76
C ARG A 206 28.20 3.88 -36.80
N LYS A 207 27.66 4.99 -37.32
CA LYS A 207 27.08 6.06 -36.49
C LYS A 207 25.92 5.55 -35.64
N LYS A 208 25.04 4.71 -36.19
CA LYS A 208 23.94 4.11 -35.44
C LYS A 208 24.45 3.21 -34.31
N ALA A 209 25.46 2.39 -34.58
CA ALA A 209 26.08 1.55 -33.56
C ALA A 209 26.73 2.37 -32.44
N GLU A 210 27.51 3.41 -32.80
CA GLU A 210 28.14 4.32 -31.85
C GLU A 210 27.10 5.08 -31.01
N ALA A 211 26.00 5.54 -31.63
CA ALA A 211 24.91 6.20 -30.91
C ALA A 211 24.21 5.26 -29.92
N LEU A 212 23.94 4.02 -30.31
CA LEU A 212 23.32 3.02 -29.44
C LEU A 212 24.21 2.63 -28.26
N ILE A 213 25.53 2.52 -28.48
CA ILE A 213 26.49 2.29 -27.40
C ILE A 213 26.45 3.46 -26.42
N ARG A 214 26.53 4.69 -26.91
CA ARG A 214 26.51 5.90 -26.08
C ARG A 214 25.21 6.05 -25.29
N GLU A 215 24.07 5.75 -25.91
CA GLU A 215 22.76 5.78 -25.24
C GLU A 215 22.68 4.74 -24.12
N ASN A 216 23.15 3.52 -24.37
CA ASN A 216 23.20 2.48 -23.34
C ASN A 216 24.15 2.85 -22.19
N GLU A 217 25.36 3.34 -22.49
CA GLU A 217 26.30 3.81 -21.46
C GLU A 217 25.67 4.89 -20.58
N GLN A 218 25.04 5.91 -21.18
CA GLN A 218 24.34 6.96 -20.44
C GLN A 218 23.19 6.40 -19.59
N ARG A 219 22.43 5.45 -20.13
CA ARG A 219 21.35 4.80 -19.39
C ARG A 219 21.87 4.05 -18.15
N TYR A 220 22.95 3.29 -18.28
CA TYR A 220 23.56 2.59 -17.15
C TYR A 220 24.14 3.55 -16.11
N LEU A 221 24.83 4.61 -16.55
CA LEU A 221 25.34 5.64 -15.64
C LEU A 221 24.21 6.31 -14.87
N ASN A 222 23.12 6.71 -15.54
CA ASN A 222 21.97 7.33 -14.89
C ASN A 222 21.31 6.40 -13.84
N LEU A 223 21.22 5.09 -14.11
CA LEU A 223 20.70 4.12 -13.15
C LEU A 223 21.60 4.00 -11.92
N LEU A 224 22.92 3.98 -12.11
CA LEU A 224 23.87 3.91 -11.00
C LEU A 224 23.90 5.21 -10.20
N GLU A 225 23.84 6.37 -10.85
CA GLU A 225 23.88 7.68 -10.19
C GLU A 225 22.58 8.01 -9.44
N SER A 226 21.43 7.51 -9.89
CA SER A 226 20.14 7.71 -9.23
C SER A 226 19.83 6.71 -8.10
N SER A 227 20.68 5.68 -7.92
CA SER A 227 20.50 4.70 -6.85
C SER A 227 20.63 5.38 -5.47
N PRO A 228 19.67 5.19 -4.55
CA PRO A 228 19.73 5.74 -3.19
C PRO A 228 20.73 4.98 -2.30
N ASP A 229 21.01 3.72 -2.62
CA ASP A 229 22.02 2.94 -1.91
C ASP A 229 23.42 3.29 -2.46
N PRO A 230 24.42 3.49 -1.58
CA PRO A 230 25.83 3.54 -1.96
C PRO A 230 26.28 2.39 -2.85
N ILE A 231 26.85 2.70 -4.00
CA ILE A 231 27.41 1.74 -4.95
C ILE A 231 28.86 2.10 -5.25
N VAL A 232 29.72 1.09 -5.20
CA VAL A 232 31.11 1.14 -5.65
C VAL A 232 31.42 -0.07 -6.51
N VAL A 233 32.13 0.15 -7.61
CA VAL A 233 32.62 -0.91 -8.50
C VAL A 233 34.12 -1.01 -8.31
N TYR A 234 34.61 -2.24 -8.13
CA TYR A 234 36.03 -2.54 -8.03
C TYR A 234 36.48 -3.41 -9.20
N ASN A 235 37.73 -3.27 -9.62
CA ASN A 235 38.40 -4.25 -10.47
C ASN A 235 38.88 -5.47 -9.65
N MET A 236 39.51 -6.44 -10.30
CA MET A 236 40.01 -7.66 -9.67
C MET A 236 41.14 -7.40 -8.64
N GLU A 237 41.81 -6.26 -8.71
CA GLU A 237 42.83 -5.82 -7.75
C GLU A 237 42.24 -5.11 -6.52
N GLY A 238 40.90 -5.00 -6.44
CA GLY A 238 40.19 -4.34 -5.34
C GLY A 238 40.25 -2.80 -5.39
N VAL A 239 40.61 -2.24 -6.55
CA VAL A 239 40.71 -0.81 -6.79
C VAL A 239 39.39 -0.27 -7.31
N ALA A 240 38.90 0.82 -6.73
CA ALA A 240 37.62 1.40 -7.11
C ALA A 240 37.69 2.04 -8.51
N THR A 241 36.86 1.57 -9.43
CA THR A 241 36.74 2.06 -10.81
C THR A 241 35.53 2.98 -11.00
N TYR A 242 34.53 2.88 -10.12
CA TYR A 242 33.36 3.75 -10.12
C TYR A 242 32.75 3.86 -8.72
N VAL A 243 32.22 5.04 -8.39
CA VAL A 243 31.52 5.33 -7.13
C VAL A 243 30.31 6.21 -7.44
N ASN A 244 29.11 5.86 -6.96
CA ASN A 244 27.92 6.69 -7.18
C ASN A 244 27.81 7.86 -6.17
N PRO A 245 26.98 8.88 -6.44
CA PRO A 245 26.81 10.03 -5.53
C PRO A 245 26.29 9.65 -4.14
N ALA A 246 25.44 8.60 -4.03
CA ALA A 246 24.95 8.13 -2.73
C ALA A 246 26.10 7.65 -1.84
N PHE A 247 27.12 6.99 -2.39
CA PHE A 247 28.31 6.59 -1.63
C PHE A 247 29.05 7.80 -1.05
N GLU A 248 29.24 8.86 -1.86
CA GLU A 248 29.88 10.10 -1.37
C GLU A 248 29.07 10.74 -0.25
N GLN A 249 27.74 10.78 -0.37
CA GLN A 249 26.85 11.36 0.63
C GLN A 249 26.84 10.56 1.94
N THR A 250 26.81 9.23 1.87
CA THR A 250 26.76 8.37 3.06
C THR A 250 28.10 8.31 3.77
N PHE A 251 29.20 8.14 3.04
CA PHE A 251 30.53 7.93 3.65
C PHE A 251 31.37 9.20 3.75
N GLY A 252 30.99 10.30 3.07
CA GLY A 252 31.73 11.56 3.08
C GLY A 252 33.08 11.50 2.33
N LEU A 253 33.28 10.47 1.51
CA LEU A 253 34.49 10.25 0.73
C LEU A 253 34.21 10.61 -0.73
N SER A 254 35.00 11.51 -1.33
CA SER A 254 34.72 11.96 -2.69
C SER A 254 35.21 10.96 -3.74
N ARG A 255 34.46 10.83 -4.84
CA ARG A 255 34.77 10.01 -6.01
C ARG A 255 36.19 10.27 -6.49
N ASN A 256 36.62 11.52 -6.58
CA ASN A 256 37.97 11.90 -7.02
C ASN A 256 39.09 11.39 -6.10
N GLU A 257 38.81 11.24 -4.80
CA GLU A 257 39.79 10.67 -3.87
C GLU A 257 39.88 9.15 -3.96
N LEU A 258 38.77 8.50 -4.33
CA LEU A 258 38.57 7.04 -4.29
C LEU A 258 38.93 6.34 -5.61
N LEU A 259 38.67 6.98 -6.75
CA LEU A 259 38.93 6.39 -8.06
C LEU A 259 40.42 6.03 -8.21
N GLY A 260 40.68 4.79 -8.62
CA GLY A 260 42.04 4.28 -8.78
C GLY A 260 42.74 3.90 -7.48
N LYS A 261 42.05 3.89 -6.34
CA LYS A 261 42.60 3.45 -5.04
C LYS A 261 41.76 2.35 -4.39
N GLN A 262 42.38 1.66 -3.44
CA GLN A 262 41.64 0.82 -2.49
C GLN A 262 41.02 1.72 -1.42
N ILE A 263 39.76 1.45 -1.05
CA ILE A 263 39.03 2.26 -0.08
C ILE A 263 39.29 1.69 1.32
N ASP A 264 39.96 2.46 2.17
CA ASP A 264 40.22 2.09 3.57
C ASP A 264 39.14 2.65 4.49
N PHE A 265 38.07 1.88 4.66
CA PHE A 265 36.89 2.24 5.44
C PHE A 265 36.33 1.04 6.21
N VAL A 266 37.10 -0.04 6.30
CA VAL A 266 36.72 -1.25 7.03
C VAL A 266 37.39 -1.20 8.40
N PRO A 267 36.63 -1.23 9.51
CA PRO A 267 37.20 -1.31 10.85
C PRO A 267 38.06 -2.56 11.02
N PRO A 268 39.19 -2.49 11.77
CA PRO A 268 40.07 -3.64 11.98
C PRO A 268 39.35 -4.89 12.50
N GLU A 269 38.38 -4.72 13.40
CA GLU A 269 37.54 -5.79 13.95
C GLU A 269 36.68 -6.49 12.88
N ALA A 270 36.24 -5.76 11.86
CA ALA A 270 35.35 -6.24 10.80
C ALA A 270 36.12 -6.74 9.56
N TRP A 271 37.45 -6.61 9.56
CA TRP A 271 38.32 -7.05 8.46
C TRP A 271 38.31 -8.58 8.25
N PRO A 272 38.41 -9.44 9.29
CA PRO A 272 38.39 -10.89 9.10
C PRO A 272 37.13 -11.38 8.39
N GLU A 273 35.97 -10.85 8.77
CA GLU A 273 34.68 -11.19 8.16
C GLU A 273 34.58 -10.66 6.72
N THR A 274 35.03 -9.42 6.49
CA THR A 274 35.05 -8.80 5.15
C THR A 274 35.97 -9.58 4.20
N LYS A 275 37.14 -10.02 4.68
CA LYS A 275 38.08 -10.84 3.91
C LYS A 275 37.45 -12.19 3.53
N ALA A 276 36.82 -12.87 4.49
CA ALA A 276 36.12 -14.12 4.21
C ALA A 276 35.00 -13.96 3.17
N ALA A 277 34.30 -12.82 3.19
CA ALA A 277 33.29 -12.49 2.21
C ALA A 277 33.91 -12.28 0.80
N ILE A 278 35.01 -11.53 0.70
CA ILE A 278 35.76 -11.33 -0.55
C ILE A 278 36.22 -12.68 -1.12
N ASP A 279 36.81 -13.54 -0.30
CA ASP A 279 37.29 -14.86 -0.72
C ASP A 279 36.13 -15.74 -1.23
N ALA A 280 34.96 -15.69 -0.59
CA ALA A 280 33.78 -16.41 -1.05
C ALA A 280 33.28 -15.91 -2.42
N MET A 281 33.34 -14.59 -2.65
CA MET A 281 32.97 -13.98 -3.94
C MET A 281 33.92 -14.36 -5.06
N LEU A 282 35.24 -14.33 -4.82
CA LEU A 282 36.24 -14.73 -5.80
C LEU A 282 36.10 -16.20 -6.22
N ASN A 283 35.57 -17.04 -5.33
CA ASN A 283 35.21 -18.42 -5.61
C ASN A 283 33.84 -18.59 -6.32
N GLY A 284 33.25 -17.51 -6.83
CA GLY A 284 32.02 -17.52 -7.63
C GLY A 284 30.71 -17.54 -6.83
N LYS A 285 30.75 -17.39 -5.50
CA LYS A 285 29.52 -17.28 -4.69
C LYS A 285 29.02 -15.83 -4.67
N LYS A 286 27.72 -15.63 -4.87
CA LYS A 286 27.10 -14.31 -4.65
C LYS A 286 27.12 -13.98 -3.16
N ILE A 287 27.58 -12.78 -2.80
CA ILE A 287 27.45 -12.28 -1.44
C ILE A 287 26.11 -11.57 -1.35
N ASN A 288 25.18 -12.16 -0.60
CA ASN A 288 23.88 -11.55 -0.33
C ASN A 288 23.83 -11.10 1.14
N LEU A 289 23.51 -9.82 1.35
CA LEU A 289 23.02 -9.29 2.62
C LEU A 289 23.94 -9.55 3.82
N PHE A 290 25.25 -9.37 3.65
CA PHE A 290 26.23 -9.47 4.72
C PHE A 290 26.23 -8.18 5.55
N GLU A 291 25.86 -8.24 6.83
CA GLU A 291 25.90 -7.09 7.74
C GLU A 291 27.27 -6.91 8.37
N THR A 292 27.76 -5.68 8.37
CA THR A 292 29.08 -5.32 8.89
C THR A 292 29.13 -3.84 9.24
N ARG A 293 30.28 -3.36 9.70
CA ARG A 293 30.47 -1.96 10.09
C ARG A 293 31.47 -1.28 9.17
N ARG A 294 31.26 0.00 8.85
CA ARG A 294 32.16 0.81 8.00
C ARG A 294 32.40 2.18 8.61
N PHE A 295 33.60 2.70 8.42
CA PHE A 295 33.96 4.06 8.79
C PHE A 295 33.53 5.04 7.71
N THR A 296 33.08 6.21 8.14
CA THR A 296 32.91 7.40 7.31
C THR A 296 34.13 8.30 7.45
N ARG A 297 34.28 9.29 6.56
CA ARG A 297 35.39 10.25 6.61
C ARG A 297 35.43 11.06 7.91
N ASP A 298 34.26 11.35 8.49
CA ASP A 298 34.13 12.07 9.76
C ASP A 298 34.28 11.17 11.00
N GLY A 299 34.64 9.89 10.82
CA GLY A 299 34.94 8.95 11.89
C GLY A 299 33.73 8.26 12.51
N ARG A 300 32.51 8.46 11.98
CA ARG A 300 31.32 7.71 12.40
C ARG A 300 31.45 6.24 11.96
N LEU A 301 30.86 5.36 12.77
CA LEU A 301 30.76 3.94 12.48
C LEU A 301 29.32 3.64 12.06
N LEU A 302 29.12 3.27 10.79
CA LEU A 302 27.82 2.92 10.25
C LEU A 302 27.64 1.40 10.24
N ASP A 303 26.45 0.94 10.64
CA ASP A 303 26.01 -0.42 10.38
C ASP A 303 25.53 -0.49 8.93
N VAL A 304 26.18 -1.31 8.13
CA VAL A 304 25.87 -1.45 6.70
C VAL A 304 25.58 -2.89 6.35
N GLN A 305 24.65 -3.07 5.42
CA GLN A 305 24.37 -4.34 4.78
C GLN A 305 24.97 -4.32 3.37
N ILE A 306 25.84 -5.28 3.09
CA ILE A 306 26.61 -5.34 1.84
C ILE A 306 26.06 -6.46 0.95
N SER A 307 25.86 -6.14 -0.31
CA SER A 307 25.63 -7.12 -1.38
C SER A 307 26.67 -6.90 -2.48
N SER A 308 27.21 -7.99 -3.02
CA SER A 308 28.25 -7.92 -4.04
C SER A 308 28.00 -8.93 -5.15
N THR A 309 28.14 -8.48 -6.40
CA THR A 309 28.02 -9.33 -7.59
C THR A 309 29.23 -9.13 -8.49
N LEU A 310 29.83 -10.25 -8.92
CA LEU A 310 30.92 -10.26 -9.90
C LEU A 310 30.37 -9.98 -11.30
N TYR A 311 31.07 -9.14 -12.08
CA TYR A 311 30.79 -8.97 -13.50
C TYR A 311 31.94 -9.53 -14.35
N LEU A 312 31.57 -10.04 -15.51
CA LEU A 312 32.49 -10.70 -16.43
C LEU A 312 32.88 -9.75 -17.57
N ASP A 313 34.08 -9.91 -18.09
CA ASP A 313 34.51 -9.29 -19.33
C ASP A 313 33.88 -9.98 -20.56
N GLN A 314 34.18 -9.46 -21.75
CA GLN A 314 33.72 -10.02 -23.03
C GLN A 314 34.23 -11.45 -23.29
N SER A 315 35.29 -11.89 -22.59
CA SER A 315 35.84 -13.24 -22.68
C SER A 315 35.23 -14.23 -21.67
N GLY A 316 34.26 -13.76 -20.86
CA GLY A 316 33.62 -14.55 -19.82
C GLY A 316 34.46 -14.71 -18.55
N LYS A 317 35.55 -13.95 -18.40
CA LYS A 317 36.40 -13.98 -17.21
C LYS A 317 35.97 -12.91 -16.21
N PRO A 318 36.14 -13.15 -14.90
CA PRO A 318 35.96 -12.13 -13.87
C PRO A 318 36.74 -10.85 -14.17
N SER A 319 36.06 -9.71 -14.27
CA SER A 319 36.67 -8.40 -14.52
C SER A 319 36.61 -7.48 -13.32
N GLY A 320 35.66 -7.71 -12.43
CA GLY A 320 35.50 -6.95 -11.20
C GLY A 320 34.21 -7.30 -10.49
N ASN A 321 33.84 -6.47 -9.52
CA ASN A 321 32.61 -6.65 -8.76
C ASN A 321 31.91 -5.31 -8.48
N ILE A 322 30.59 -5.37 -8.43
CA ILE A 322 29.71 -4.27 -8.05
C ILE A 322 29.28 -4.53 -6.62
N VAL A 323 29.60 -3.59 -5.72
CA VAL A 323 29.24 -3.65 -4.30
C VAL A 323 28.22 -2.57 -4.02
N THR A 324 27.08 -2.99 -3.46
CA THR A 324 26.05 -2.11 -2.92
C THR A 324 26.12 -2.18 -1.40
N LEU A 325 26.14 -1.03 -0.74
CA LEU A 325 26.09 -0.91 0.70
C LEU A 325 24.82 -0.17 1.09
N ARG A 326 24.01 -0.75 1.96
CA ARG A 326 22.82 -0.11 2.51
C ARG A 326 23.06 0.26 3.96
N ASP A 327 22.87 1.53 4.32
CA ASP A 327 22.89 1.96 5.71
C ASP A 327 21.67 1.38 6.45
N ILE A 328 21.93 0.55 7.46
CA ILE A 328 20.93 -0.08 8.31
C ILE A 328 21.01 0.43 9.76
N SER A 329 21.76 1.51 10.02
CA SER A 329 21.96 2.06 11.37
C SER A 329 20.63 2.45 12.00
N ALA A 330 19.76 3.17 11.27
CA ALA A 330 18.43 3.54 11.75
C ALA A 330 17.56 2.32 12.07
N ARG A 331 17.66 1.27 11.24
CA ARG A 331 16.95 0.01 11.45
C ARG A 331 17.43 -0.69 12.73
N LYS A 332 18.74 -0.82 12.94
CA LYS A 332 19.29 -1.46 14.15
C LYS A 332 18.96 -0.68 15.43
N VAL A 333 18.94 0.65 15.37
CA VAL A 333 18.49 1.48 16.50
C VAL A 333 17.02 1.20 16.80
N ALA A 334 16.15 1.15 15.80
CA ALA A 334 14.73 0.85 16.00
C ALA A 334 14.52 -0.57 16.57
N GLU A 335 15.24 -1.57 16.05
CA GLU A 335 15.19 -2.95 16.56
C GLU A 335 15.64 -3.03 18.03
N ARG A 336 16.71 -2.32 18.40
CA ARG A 336 17.17 -2.26 19.80
C ARG A 336 16.18 -1.57 20.72
N VAL A 337 15.57 -0.47 20.26
CA VAL A 337 14.53 0.24 21.02
C VAL A 337 13.33 -0.68 21.25
N LEU A 338 12.86 -1.38 20.22
CA LEU A 338 11.76 -2.34 20.34
C LEU A 338 12.09 -3.49 21.30
N TYR A 339 13.30 -4.04 21.21
CA TYR A 339 13.76 -5.09 22.12
C TYR A 339 13.74 -4.62 23.58
N ASN A 340 14.26 -3.41 23.85
CA ASN A 340 14.23 -2.85 25.20
C ASN A 340 12.81 -2.60 25.71
N TYR A 341 11.91 -2.07 24.86
CA TYR A 341 10.50 -1.89 25.23
C TYR A 341 9.81 -3.22 25.53
N GLN A 342 10.09 -4.27 24.76
CA GLN A 342 9.53 -5.59 25.01
C GLN A 342 9.96 -6.13 26.38
N ASN A 343 11.25 -6.06 26.71
CA ASN A 343 11.75 -6.51 28.01
C ASN A 343 11.12 -5.71 29.17
N GLN A 344 10.99 -4.38 29.02
CA GLN A 344 10.34 -3.53 30.04
C GLN A 344 8.86 -3.86 30.22
N LEU A 345 8.14 -4.15 29.13
CA LEU A 345 6.74 -4.56 29.20
C LEU A 345 6.58 -5.92 29.86
N GLU A 346 7.47 -6.87 29.58
CA GLU A 346 7.47 -8.20 30.20
C GLU A 346 7.68 -8.08 31.73
N GLU A 347 8.67 -7.31 32.18
CA GLU A 347 8.90 -7.05 33.61
C GLU A 347 7.69 -6.38 34.29
N LEU A 348 7.10 -5.36 33.65
CA LEU A 348 5.94 -4.65 34.20
C LEU A 348 4.70 -5.56 34.28
N VAL A 349 4.49 -6.43 33.28
CA VAL A 349 3.39 -7.40 33.29
C VAL A 349 3.56 -8.40 34.43
N GLU A 350 4.77 -8.89 34.67
CA GLU A 350 5.05 -9.81 35.78
C GLU A 350 4.78 -9.14 37.15
N GLU A 351 5.25 -7.90 37.33
CA GLU A 351 5.01 -7.12 38.55
C GLU A 351 3.51 -6.90 38.78
N ARG A 352 2.78 -6.41 37.77
CA ARG A 352 1.33 -6.13 37.88
C ARG A 352 0.52 -7.40 38.09
N THR A 353 0.89 -8.50 37.47
CA THR A 353 0.23 -9.80 37.67
C THR A 353 0.44 -10.28 39.11
N SER A 354 1.64 -10.08 39.66
CA SER A 354 1.95 -10.40 41.05
C SER A 354 1.23 -9.50 42.07
N GLU A 355 1.07 -8.21 41.78
CA GLU A 355 0.24 -7.28 42.57
C GLU A 355 -1.23 -7.66 42.54
N LEU A 356 -1.79 -7.90 41.35
CA LEU A 356 -3.17 -8.35 41.18
C LEU A 356 -3.41 -9.68 41.91
N GLY A 357 -2.46 -10.62 41.84
CA GLY A 357 -2.51 -11.87 42.60
C GLY A 357 -2.56 -11.64 44.11
N ARG A 358 -1.79 -10.68 44.63
CA ARG A 358 -1.83 -10.29 46.07
C ARG A 358 -3.16 -9.64 46.45
N ALA A 359 -3.66 -8.71 45.63
CA ALA A 359 -4.93 -8.04 45.85
C ALA A 359 -6.11 -9.02 45.81
N ASN A 360 -6.15 -9.91 44.82
CA ASN A 360 -7.18 -10.95 44.70
C ASN A 360 -7.18 -11.91 45.90
N ARG A 361 -6.00 -12.30 46.41
CA ARG A 361 -5.91 -13.10 47.65
C ARG A 361 -6.49 -12.37 48.86
N LYS A 362 -6.15 -11.08 49.04
CA LYS A 362 -6.70 -10.25 50.13
C LYS A 362 -8.23 -10.12 50.03
N LEU A 363 -8.74 -9.80 48.84
CA LEU A 363 -10.19 -9.73 48.59
C LEU A 363 -10.88 -11.06 48.84
N GLY A 364 -10.27 -12.18 48.45
CA GLY A 364 -10.80 -13.51 48.73
C GLY A 364 -10.94 -13.79 50.24
N ILE A 365 -9.96 -13.38 51.05
CA ILE A 365 -10.02 -13.49 52.51
C ILE A 365 -11.14 -12.60 53.07
N GLU A 366 -11.22 -11.33 52.68
CA GLU A 366 -12.25 -10.40 53.16
C GLU A 366 -13.66 -10.86 52.79
N ILE A 367 -13.85 -11.41 51.60
CA ILE A 367 -15.14 -11.98 51.17
C ILE A 367 -15.56 -13.15 52.07
N GLU A 368 -14.63 -14.04 52.43
CA GLU A 368 -14.96 -15.15 53.32
C GLU A 368 -15.20 -14.72 54.77
N GLU A 369 -14.47 -13.72 55.27
CA GLU A 369 -14.78 -13.11 56.56
C GLU A 369 -16.16 -12.46 56.58
N ARG A 370 -16.52 -11.70 55.54
CA ARG A 370 -17.85 -11.09 55.38
C ARG A 370 -18.95 -12.15 55.34
N LYS A 371 -18.77 -13.24 54.58
CA LYS A 371 -19.75 -14.35 54.54
C LYS A 371 -19.94 -15.00 55.90
N ARG A 372 -18.86 -15.21 56.67
CA ARG A 372 -18.94 -15.76 58.04
C ARG A 372 -19.68 -14.80 58.96
N ALA A 373 -19.37 -13.51 58.90
CA ALA A 373 -20.03 -12.48 59.70
C ALA A 373 -21.52 -12.38 59.37
N GLU A 374 -21.89 -12.39 58.09
CA GLU A 374 -23.29 -12.36 57.62
C GLU A 374 -24.06 -13.60 58.11
N LYS A 375 -23.47 -14.79 58.03
CA LYS A 375 -24.09 -16.02 58.54
C LYS A 375 -24.29 -15.97 60.06
N ALA A 376 -23.32 -15.46 60.82
CA ALA A 376 -23.42 -15.30 62.26
C ALA A 376 -24.48 -14.26 62.65
N LEU A 377 -24.57 -13.15 61.91
CA LEU A 377 -25.59 -12.13 62.12
C LEU A 377 -27.00 -12.71 61.88
N ARG A 378 -27.19 -13.43 60.78
CA ARG A 378 -28.47 -14.09 60.46
C ARG A 378 -28.89 -15.11 61.53
N GLN A 379 -27.94 -15.80 62.15
CA GLN A 379 -28.21 -16.72 63.25
C GLN A 379 -28.63 -15.96 64.53
N ARG A 380 -27.91 -14.89 64.88
CA ARG A 380 -28.28 -14.02 66.01
C ARG A 380 -29.66 -13.38 65.83
N GLU A 381 -29.99 -12.91 64.63
CA GLU A 381 -31.32 -12.34 64.35
C GLU A 381 -32.43 -13.36 64.61
N LYS A 382 -32.25 -14.62 64.18
CA LYS A 382 -33.20 -15.70 64.48
C LYS A 382 -33.33 -15.98 65.97
N GLU A 383 -32.21 -16.01 66.71
CA GLU A 383 -32.22 -16.22 68.15
C GLU A 383 -32.90 -15.07 68.89
N GLN A 384 -32.65 -13.83 68.50
CA GLN A 384 -33.32 -12.65 69.05
C GLN A 384 -34.83 -12.68 68.77
N GLN A 385 -35.23 -13.06 67.56
CA GLN A 385 -36.65 -13.18 67.20
C GLN A 385 -37.35 -14.27 68.04
N ALA A 386 -36.71 -15.42 68.24
CA ALA A 386 -37.24 -16.48 69.09
C ALA A 386 -37.31 -16.06 70.57
N GLN A 387 -36.30 -15.36 71.10
CA GLN A 387 -36.32 -14.82 72.46
C GLN A 387 -37.42 -13.76 72.64
N ALA A 388 -37.63 -12.89 71.66
CA ALA A 388 -38.68 -11.88 71.69
C ALA A 388 -40.07 -12.54 71.75
N GLN A 389 -40.33 -13.56 70.92
CA GLN A 389 -41.57 -14.34 70.96
C GLN A 389 -41.76 -15.03 72.31
N HIS A 390 -40.72 -15.68 72.84
CA HIS A 390 -40.80 -16.34 74.13
C HIS A 390 -41.09 -15.35 75.28
N LEU A 391 -40.44 -14.18 75.27
CA LEU A 391 -40.71 -13.12 76.24
C LEU A 391 -42.16 -12.60 76.14
N GLU A 392 -42.71 -12.50 74.94
CA GLU A 392 -44.11 -12.11 74.72
C GLU A 392 -45.08 -13.14 75.31
N GLU A 393 -44.82 -14.43 75.10
CA GLU A 393 -45.60 -15.53 75.69
C GLU A 393 -45.53 -15.52 77.22
N VAL A 394 -44.33 -15.40 77.80
CA VAL A 394 -44.12 -15.34 79.25
C VAL A 394 -44.81 -14.12 79.85
N ASN A 395 -44.70 -12.96 79.22
CA ASN A 395 -45.39 -11.74 79.67
C ASN A 395 -46.92 -11.91 79.63
N THR A 396 -47.45 -12.57 78.61
CA THR A 396 -48.87 -12.87 78.50
C THR A 396 -49.33 -13.81 79.62
N ALA A 397 -48.58 -14.89 79.87
CA ALA A 397 -48.85 -15.82 80.97
C ALA A 397 -48.80 -15.12 82.34
N LEU A 398 -47.80 -14.27 82.58
CA LEU A 398 -47.68 -13.48 83.81
C LEU A 398 -48.86 -12.53 84.01
N ARG A 399 -49.33 -11.85 82.96
CA ARG A 399 -50.53 -10.99 83.04
C ARG A 399 -51.76 -11.79 83.44
N VAL A 400 -51.96 -12.98 82.87
CA VAL A 400 -53.07 -13.88 83.23
C VAL A 400 -52.96 -14.32 84.69
N LEU A 401 -51.77 -14.74 85.15
CA LEU A 401 -51.55 -15.16 86.53
C LEU A 401 -51.75 -14.03 87.54
N ILE A 402 -51.28 -12.81 87.24
CA ILE A 402 -51.50 -11.63 88.08
C ILE A 402 -53.00 -11.35 88.20
N LYS A 403 -53.72 -11.37 87.08
CA LYS A 403 -55.17 -11.16 87.06
C LYS A 403 -55.91 -12.22 87.87
N GLN A 404 -55.53 -13.49 87.75
CA GLN A 404 -56.11 -14.57 88.55
C GLN A 404 -55.84 -14.38 90.04
N ARG A 405 -54.61 -14.04 90.42
CA ARG A 405 -54.25 -13.82 91.83
C ARG A 405 -55.01 -12.64 92.45
N GLU A 406 -55.31 -11.60 91.68
CA GLU A 406 -56.17 -10.50 92.14
C GLU A 406 -57.62 -10.95 92.35
N ILE A 407 -58.15 -11.79 91.45
CA ILE A 407 -59.49 -12.38 91.58
C ILE A 407 -59.56 -13.27 92.84
N ASP A 408 -58.66 -14.25 92.96
CA ASP A 408 -58.62 -15.18 94.10
C ASP A 408 -58.49 -14.44 95.44
N LYS A 409 -57.68 -13.38 95.46
CA LYS A 409 -57.53 -12.53 96.64
C LYS A 409 -58.84 -11.85 96.99
N THR A 410 -59.55 -11.30 96.01
CA THR A 410 -60.83 -10.61 96.23
C THR A 410 -61.89 -11.58 96.76
N GLU A 411 -61.99 -12.77 96.14
CA GLU A 411 -62.90 -13.83 96.58
C GLU A 411 -62.62 -14.27 98.01
N LEU A 412 -61.35 -14.47 98.37
CA LEU A 412 -60.96 -14.82 99.74
C LEU A 412 -61.36 -13.73 100.74
N GLN A 413 -61.20 -12.46 100.39
CA GLN A 413 -61.59 -11.33 101.23
C GLN A 413 -63.11 -11.29 101.48
N GLU A 414 -63.91 -11.51 100.43
CA GLU A 414 -65.37 -11.60 100.53
C GLU A 414 -65.81 -12.79 101.40
N ASN A 415 -65.20 -13.96 101.21
CA ASN A 415 -65.47 -15.15 101.99
C ASN A 415 -65.16 -14.96 103.49
N VAL A 416 -64.02 -14.36 103.82
CA VAL A 416 -63.64 -14.05 105.21
C VAL A 416 -64.66 -13.09 105.83
N LEU A 417 -65.07 -12.05 105.11
CA LEU A 417 -66.03 -11.07 105.59
C LEU A 417 -67.41 -11.70 105.82
N SER A 418 -67.87 -12.53 104.87
CA SER A 418 -69.13 -13.25 104.96
C SER A 418 -69.13 -14.17 106.18
N ASN A 419 -68.10 -14.99 106.34
CA ASN A 419 -67.96 -15.90 107.48
C ASN A 419 -67.99 -15.17 108.82
N VAL A 420 -67.32 -14.02 108.95
CA VAL A 420 -67.37 -13.24 110.19
C VAL A 420 -68.76 -12.66 110.45
N LYS A 421 -69.45 -12.16 109.41
CA LYS A 421 -70.81 -11.58 109.54
C LYS A 421 -71.87 -12.64 109.82
N GLU A 422 -71.78 -13.80 109.20
CA GLU A 422 -72.82 -14.83 109.27
C GLU A 422 -72.56 -15.87 110.37
N LEU A 423 -71.30 -16.22 110.63
CA LEU A 423 -70.95 -17.29 111.56
C LEU A 423 -70.46 -16.80 112.91
N VAL A 424 -69.88 -15.60 113.01
CA VAL A 424 -69.28 -15.10 114.28
C VAL A 424 -70.15 -14.02 114.93
N THR A 425 -70.53 -13.01 114.16
CA THR A 425 -71.28 -11.83 114.63
C THR A 425 -72.63 -12.19 115.29
N PRO A 426 -73.43 -13.16 114.80
CA PRO A 426 -74.72 -13.49 115.42
C PRO A 426 -74.56 -14.10 116.82
N TYR A 427 -73.51 -14.88 117.05
CA TYR A 427 -73.22 -15.48 118.35
C TYR A 427 -72.65 -14.46 119.33
N LEU A 428 -71.77 -13.55 118.88
CA LEU A 428 -71.35 -12.40 119.70
C LEU A 428 -72.56 -11.56 120.16
N ASN A 429 -73.51 -11.30 119.25
CA ASN A 429 -74.75 -10.60 119.59
C ASN A 429 -75.66 -11.39 120.53
N LYS A 430 -75.76 -12.71 120.40
CA LYS A 430 -76.50 -13.57 121.34
C LYS A 430 -75.89 -13.53 122.74
N ILE A 431 -74.56 -13.60 122.85
CA ILE A 431 -73.84 -13.51 124.14
C ILE A 431 -74.06 -12.12 124.75
N LYS A 432 -74.05 -11.05 123.96
CA LYS A 432 -74.30 -9.67 124.44
C LYS A 432 -75.70 -9.47 125.04
N LYS A 433 -76.68 -10.28 124.63
CA LYS A 433 -78.08 -10.23 125.09
C LYS A 433 -78.36 -11.04 126.35
N SER A 434 -77.40 -11.83 126.86
CA SER A 434 -77.57 -12.58 128.12
C SER A 434 -77.13 -11.73 129.33
N ARG A 435 -77.51 -12.17 130.55
CA ARG A 435 -77.08 -11.50 131.79
C ARG A 435 -75.58 -11.76 132.02
N LEU A 436 -74.74 -10.87 131.52
CA LEU A 436 -73.29 -10.91 131.66
C LEU A 436 -72.81 -10.15 132.90
N SER A 437 -71.75 -10.66 133.55
CA SER A 437 -71.01 -9.88 134.56
C SER A 437 -70.16 -8.79 133.90
N THR A 438 -69.81 -7.74 134.67
CA THR A 438 -69.02 -6.60 134.17
C THR A 438 -67.70 -7.03 133.51
N ARG A 439 -67.00 -8.02 134.08
CA ARG A 439 -65.74 -8.56 133.52
C ARG A 439 -65.96 -9.29 132.19
N GLN A 440 -67.05 -10.04 132.05
CA GLN A 440 -67.38 -10.75 130.81
C GLN A 440 -67.77 -9.78 129.69
N LEU A 441 -68.50 -8.71 130.02
CA LEU A 441 -68.84 -7.65 129.07
C LEU A 441 -67.60 -6.93 128.56
N THR A 442 -66.63 -6.63 129.44
CA THR A 442 -65.35 -6.03 129.03
C THR A 442 -64.57 -6.96 128.08
N MET A 443 -64.48 -8.25 128.37
CA MET A 443 -63.82 -9.23 127.47
C MET A 443 -64.53 -9.33 126.12
N LEU A 444 -65.87 -9.34 126.10
CA LEU A 444 -66.65 -9.40 124.86
C LEU A 444 -66.43 -8.15 124.00
N ASN A 445 -66.39 -6.96 124.60
CA ASN A 445 -66.11 -5.72 123.89
C ASN A 445 -64.69 -5.70 123.31
N ILE A 446 -63.69 -6.26 124.00
CA ILE A 446 -62.32 -6.41 123.47
C ILE A 446 -62.31 -7.40 122.29
N LEU A 447 -63.02 -8.53 122.39
CA LEU A 447 -63.15 -9.49 121.29
C LEU A 447 -63.84 -8.87 120.07
N GLU A 448 -64.92 -8.12 120.26
CA GLU A 448 -65.62 -7.40 119.20
C GLU A 448 -64.70 -6.35 118.56
N SER A 449 -63.94 -5.59 119.36
CA SER A 449 -62.96 -4.62 118.85
C SER A 449 -61.83 -5.29 118.06
N ASN A 450 -61.29 -6.41 118.55
CA ASN A 450 -60.22 -7.14 117.85
C ASN A 450 -60.74 -7.75 116.55
N LEU A 451 -61.94 -8.33 116.57
CA LEU A 451 -62.57 -8.86 115.38
C LEU A 451 -62.82 -7.74 114.35
N ASN A 452 -63.32 -6.59 114.79
CA ASN A 452 -63.49 -5.39 113.96
C ASN A 452 -62.17 -4.89 113.38
N ASN A 453 -61.08 -4.89 114.14
CA ASN A 453 -59.75 -4.53 113.65
C ASN A 453 -59.22 -5.54 112.63
N ILE A 454 -59.49 -6.85 112.80
CA ILE A 454 -59.11 -7.89 111.86
C ILE A 454 -59.91 -7.77 110.55
N ILE A 455 -61.21 -7.47 110.63
CA ILE A 455 -62.05 -7.31 109.42
C ILE A 455 -61.96 -5.93 108.77
N SER A 456 -61.48 -4.90 109.48
CA SER A 456 -61.41 -3.51 108.98
C SER A 456 -60.64 -3.36 107.66
N PRO A 457 -59.46 -3.99 107.45
CA PRO A 457 -58.77 -3.98 106.16
C PRO A 457 -59.60 -4.55 105.00
N PHE A 458 -60.51 -5.46 105.29
CA PHE A 458 -61.41 -6.10 104.31
C PHE A 458 -62.67 -5.24 104.07
N ILE A 459 -63.22 -4.61 105.12
CA ILE A 459 -64.35 -3.67 105.00
C ILE A 459 -63.94 -2.42 104.23
N ASN A 460 -62.77 -1.83 104.53
CA ASN A 460 -62.32 -0.60 103.89
C ASN A 460 -62.07 -0.78 102.40
N LYS A 461 -61.67 -1.98 101.96
CA LYS A 461 -61.45 -2.33 100.54
C LYS A 461 -62.72 -2.73 99.77
N LEU A 462 -63.78 -3.16 100.45
CA LEU A 462 -65.12 -3.25 99.83
C LEU A 462 -65.85 -1.91 99.82
N SER A 463 -65.63 -1.05 100.83
CA SER A 463 -66.23 0.29 100.89
C SER A 463 -65.76 1.22 99.76
N THR A 464 -64.60 0.93 99.17
CA THR A 464 -64.10 1.62 97.97
C THR A 464 -64.93 1.38 96.71
N LYS A 465 -65.90 0.44 96.72
CA LYS A 465 -66.89 0.28 95.65
C LYS A 465 -68.18 1.10 95.85
N TYR A 466 -68.45 1.63 97.07
CA TYR A 466 -69.62 2.48 97.37
C TYR A 466 -69.20 3.80 98.05
N PHE A 467 -68.86 4.81 97.25
CA PHE A 467 -68.44 6.14 97.71
C PHE A 467 -69.47 6.86 98.61
N ASN A 468 -69.00 7.44 99.73
CA ASN A 468 -69.47 8.66 100.44
C ASN A 468 -70.98 8.92 100.65
N PHE A 469 -71.86 7.95 100.45
CA PHE A 469 -73.30 8.10 100.67
C PHE A 469 -73.65 7.90 102.14
N THR A 470 -74.56 8.72 102.64
CA THR A 470 -75.17 8.48 103.96
C THR A 470 -76.07 7.24 103.90
N PRO A 471 -76.37 6.58 105.04
CA PRO A 471 -77.25 5.40 105.05
C PRO A 471 -78.61 5.62 104.37
N THR A 472 -79.16 6.83 104.46
CA THR A 472 -80.41 7.20 103.77
C THR A 472 -80.20 7.38 102.27
N GLU A 473 -79.07 7.93 101.83
CA GLU A 473 -78.73 8.03 100.40
C GLU A 473 -78.46 6.65 99.78
N ILE A 474 -77.90 5.69 100.51
CA ILE A 474 -77.74 4.30 100.04
C ILE A 474 -79.11 3.66 99.79
N ARG A 475 -80.05 3.78 100.75
CA ARG A 475 -81.43 3.27 100.59
C ARG A 475 -82.13 3.91 99.39
N VAL A 476 -82.01 5.23 99.24
CA VAL A 476 -82.57 5.95 98.08
C VAL A 476 -81.90 5.52 96.78
N ALA A 477 -80.58 5.33 96.74
CA ALA A 477 -79.85 4.87 95.56
C ALA A 477 -80.27 3.46 95.11
N ASN A 478 -80.48 2.53 96.04
CA ASN A 478 -80.94 1.17 95.73
C ASN A 478 -82.34 1.16 95.11
N LEU A 479 -83.29 1.92 95.69
CA LEU A 479 -84.63 2.04 95.11
C LEU A 479 -84.62 2.73 93.74
N ILE A 480 -83.67 3.63 93.48
CA ILE A 480 -83.46 4.22 92.14
C ILE A 480 -82.93 3.17 91.15
N LYS A 481 -82.01 2.29 91.57
CA LYS A 481 -81.51 1.17 90.75
C LYS A 481 -82.64 0.21 90.36
N GLU A 482 -83.56 -0.05 91.28
CA GLU A 482 -84.78 -0.84 91.04
C GLU A 482 -85.81 -0.15 90.13
N GLY A 483 -85.61 1.14 89.81
CA GLY A 483 -86.48 1.89 88.90
C GLY A 483 -87.67 2.57 89.55
N LYS A 484 -87.71 2.64 90.89
CA LYS A 484 -88.79 3.32 91.62
C LYS A 484 -88.80 4.84 91.39
N THR A 485 -90.00 5.39 91.29
CA THR A 485 -90.26 6.83 91.16
C THR A 485 -90.09 7.57 92.50
N ASN A 486 -89.95 8.89 92.47
CA ASN A 486 -89.82 9.69 93.69
C ASN A 486 -91.01 9.52 94.65
N LYS A 487 -92.21 9.22 94.11
CA LYS A 487 -93.42 9.02 94.92
C LYS A 487 -93.36 7.67 95.66
N GLU A 488 -93.00 6.60 94.94
CA GLU A 488 -92.84 5.27 95.53
C GLU A 488 -91.70 5.23 96.56
N ILE A 489 -90.57 5.90 96.28
CA ILE A 489 -89.45 5.97 97.24
C ILE A 489 -89.89 6.71 98.52
N ALA A 490 -90.69 7.77 98.40
CA ALA A 490 -91.21 8.53 99.53
C ALA A 490 -92.14 7.69 100.40
N GLU A 491 -93.03 6.89 99.78
CA GLU A 491 -93.92 5.96 100.47
C GLU A 491 -93.15 4.83 101.17
N VAL A 492 -92.20 4.18 100.48
CA VAL A 492 -91.41 3.06 101.03
C VAL A 492 -90.55 3.48 102.22
N LEU A 493 -89.97 4.69 102.16
CA LEU A 493 -89.09 5.18 103.22
C LEU A 493 -89.81 6.01 104.28
N LEU A 494 -91.13 6.21 104.16
CA LEU A 494 -91.95 7.05 105.05
C LEU A 494 -91.37 8.47 105.23
N ILE A 495 -90.89 9.06 104.13
CA ILE A 495 -90.34 10.43 104.10
C ILE A 495 -91.03 11.27 103.02
N SER A 496 -90.94 12.60 103.13
CA SER A 496 -91.54 13.47 102.12
C SER A 496 -90.87 13.30 100.75
N LYS A 497 -91.64 13.48 99.67
CA LYS A 497 -91.12 13.48 98.28
C LYS A 497 -89.99 14.51 98.08
N ASN A 498 -90.04 15.63 98.80
CA ASN A 498 -88.99 16.66 98.78
C ASN A 498 -87.69 16.16 99.42
N THR A 499 -87.78 15.37 100.50
CA THR A 499 -86.62 14.72 101.13
C THR A 499 -85.96 13.71 100.18
N VAL A 500 -86.76 12.95 99.41
CA VAL A 500 -86.23 12.05 98.36
C VAL A 500 -85.51 12.82 97.26
N LEU A 501 -86.07 13.94 96.81
CA LEU A 501 -85.43 14.81 95.82
C LEU A 501 -84.10 15.39 96.33
N PHE A 502 -84.06 15.81 97.59
CA PHE A 502 -82.84 16.25 98.25
C PHE A 502 -81.76 15.16 98.26
N HIS A 503 -82.11 13.94 98.66
CA HIS A 503 -81.15 12.81 98.63
C HIS A 503 -80.71 12.48 97.20
N ARG A 504 -81.62 12.48 96.21
CA ARG A 504 -81.26 12.31 94.78
C ARG A 504 -80.26 13.36 94.30
N HIS A 505 -80.46 14.61 94.71
CA HIS A 505 -79.57 15.72 94.37
C HIS A 505 -78.18 15.56 94.99
N ASN A 506 -78.13 15.15 96.27
CA ASN A 506 -76.86 14.87 96.94
C ASN A 506 -76.12 13.70 96.27
N ILE A 507 -76.84 12.62 95.94
CA ILE A 507 -76.27 11.48 95.21
C ILE A 507 -75.69 11.94 93.86
N ARG A 508 -76.41 12.74 93.08
CA ARG A 508 -75.89 13.32 91.82
C ARG A 508 -74.65 14.18 92.04
N THR A 509 -74.62 14.96 93.11
CA THR A 509 -73.48 15.82 93.46
C THR A 509 -72.26 14.97 93.79
N LYS A 510 -72.44 13.94 94.61
CA LYS A 510 -71.38 13.01 95.02
C LYS A 510 -70.85 12.15 93.87
N LEU A 511 -71.70 11.83 92.88
CA LEU A 511 -71.30 11.17 91.63
C LEU A 511 -70.74 12.13 90.55
N LYS A 512 -70.62 13.43 90.86
CA LYS A 512 -70.15 14.48 89.93
C LYS A 512 -70.98 14.60 88.64
N ILE A 513 -72.29 14.33 88.72
CA ILE A 513 -73.24 14.44 87.59
C ILE A 513 -74.36 15.47 87.81
N LYS A 514 -74.25 16.34 88.81
CA LYS A 514 -75.28 17.33 89.19
C LYS A 514 -75.83 18.11 87.99
N ASN A 515 -74.96 18.58 87.09
CA ASN A 515 -75.31 19.45 85.96
C ASN A 515 -75.27 18.76 84.58
N THR A 516 -75.35 17.42 84.54
CA THR A 516 -75.33 16.68 83.27
C THR A 516 -76.69 16.05 82.97
N ARG A 517 -77.02 15.82 81.69
CA ARG A 517 -78.23 15.09 81.29
C ARG A 517 -78.15 13.57 81.56
N VAL A 518 -77.11 13.11 82.26
CA VAL A 518 -76.89 11.68 82.55
C VAL A 518 -77.98 11.16 83.48
N ASN A 519 -78.61 10.06 83.08
CA ASN A 519 -79.60 9.36 83.88
C ASN A 519 -78.95 8.80 85.16
N LEU A 520 -79.50 9.18 86.32
CA LEU A 520 -78.95 8.79 87.61
C LEU A 520 -78.96 7.26 87.81
N ARG A 521 -80.00 6.55 87.33
CA ARG A 521 -80.11 5.09 87.43
C ARG A 521 -79.03 4.41 86.59
N SER A 522 -78.88 4.79 85.33
CA SER A 522 -77.85 4.21 84.45
C SER A 522 -76.44 4.43 85.00
N ARG A 523 -76.17 5.62 85.55
CA ARG A 523 -74.87 5.90 86.17
C ARG A 523 -74.64 5.06 87.42
N LEU A 524 -75.67 4.85 88.24
CA LEU A 524 -75.58 4.00 89.43
C LEU A 524 -75.34 2.52 89.08
N LEU A 525 -75.88 2.01 87.97
CA LEU A 525 -75.64 0.65 87.50
C LEU A 525 -74.23 0.46 86.95
N SER A 526 -73.64 1.47 86.29
CA SER A 526 -72.28 1.40 85.73
C SER A 526 -71.14 1.30 86.76
N PHE A 527 -71.44 1.29 88.06
CA PHE A 527 -70.44 1.11 89.12
C PHE A 527 -70.46 -0.31 89.72
N ASP A 528 -71.36 -1.18 89.26
CA ASP A 528 -71.44 -2.58 89.71
C ASP A 528 -70.81 -3.58 88.70
N GLU A 529 -70.46 -3.15 87.47
CA GLU A 529 -69.56 -3.86 86.52
C GLU A 529 -68.09 -3.46 86.77
#